data_AF-A0A4Y7U371-F1
#
_entry.id   AF-A0A4Y7U371-F1
#
_cell.length_a   1.000
_cell.length_b   1.000
_cell.length_c   1.000
_cell.angle_alpha   90.00
_cell.angle_beta   90.00
_cell.angle_gamma   90.00
#
_symmetry.space_group_name_H-M   'P 1'
#
loop_
_entity.id
_entity.type
_entity.pdbx_description
1 polymer ?
#
loop_
_entity_poly.entity_id
_entity_poly.type
_entity_poly.pdbx_seq_one_letter_code
_entity_poly.pdbx_strand_id
1 'polypeptide(L)'
;LISGTDVVTILKNGFPLNSYYGLKSDGIFQNANEVANGPKQNFNAAGAKPGDLRYIDRNGDGVIKEEDDRFILGNPYPRYTYGLTYTANWNGIDLSIF
;
A
#
# COMPACT_ATOMS: atom_id res chain seq x y z
N LEU A 1 9.63 7.65 -20.24
CA LEU A 1 10.75 7.06 -19.50
C LEU A 1 10.16 6.28 -18.33
N ILE A 2 9.89 4.99 -18.52
CA ILE A 2 9.53 4.09 -17.43
C ILE A 2 10.40 2.85 -17.66
N SER A 3 11.46 2.73 -16.88
CA SER A 3 12.44 1.64 -16.98
C SER A 3 12.74 1.17 -15.57
N GLY A 4 12.45 -0.11 -15.32
CA GLY A 4 12.67 -0.79 -14.05
C GLY A 4 11.51 -1.75 -13.79
N THR A 5 11.78 -3.04 -13.87
CA THR A 5 10.82 -4.14 -13.82
C THR A 5 10.05 -4.25 -12.49
N ASP A 6 10.35 -3.41 -11.50
CA ASP A 6 9.63 -3.27 -10.24
C ASP A 6 9.18 -1.83 -10.04
N VAL A 7 8.22 -1.38 -10.86
CA VAL A 7 7.63 -0.04 -10.73
C VAL A 7 6.69 -0.02 -9.52
N VAL A 8 7.26 0.19 -8.33
CA VAL A 8 6.52 0.40 -7.07
C VAL A 8 5.89 1.80 -7.01
N THR A 9 6.30 2.70 -7.91
CA THR A 9 5.85 4.11 -7.94
C THR A 9 5.47 4.57 -9.34
N ILE A 10 4.37 5.32 -9.46
CA ILE A 10 3.86 5.84 -10.74
C ILE A 10 3.92 7.36 -10.80
N LEU A 11 4.20 7.88 -12.01
CA LEU A 11 4.07 9.31 -12.33
C LEU A 11 2.83 9.51 -13.20
N LYS A 12 1.77 10.09 -12.63
CA LYS A 12 0.51 10.32 -13.33
C LYS A 12 -0.07 11.68 -12.97
N ASN A 13 -0.58 12.40 -13.96
CA ASN A 13 -1.23 13.69 -13.74
C ASN A 13 -2.43 13.54 -12.79
N GLY A 14 -2.58 14.49 -11.86
CA GLY A 14 -3.60 14.45 -10.80
C GLY A 14 -3.21 13.63 -9.55
N PHE A 15 -2.02 13.01 -9.53
CA PHE A 15 -1.50 12.29 -8.37
C PHE A 15 -0.15 12.86 -7.92
N PRO A 16 0.21 12.75 -6.62
CA PRO A 16 1.53 13.14 -6.13
C PRO A 16 2.67 12.47 -6.90
N LEU A 17 3.81 13.14 -6.94
CA LEU A 17 5.04 12.61 -7.54
C LEU A 17 5.39 11.28 -6.86
N ASN A 18 5.72 10.26 -7.66
CA ASN A 18 6.11 8.93 -7.19
C ASN A 18 5.05 8.26 -6.28
N SER A 19 3.77 8.41 -6.60
CA SER A 19 2.69 7.74 -5.85
C SER A 19 2.88 6.22 -5.89
N TYR A 20 2.55 5.53 -4.79
CA TYR A 20 2.66 4.07 -4.73
C TYR A 20 1.73 3.41 -5.74
N TYR A 21 2.23 2.40 -6.45
CA TYR A 21 1.50 1.66 -7.46
C TYR A 21 1.69 0.16 -7.23
N GLY A 22 0.60 -0.56 -6.96
CA GLY A 22 0.67 -1.96 -6.56
C GLY A 22 -0.69 -2.62 -6.45
N LEU A 23 -0.71 -3.93 -6.19
CA LEU A 23 -1.94 -4.68 -5.96
C LEU A 23 -2.58 -4.25 -4.63
N LYS A 24 -3.90 -4.09 -4.62
CA LYS A 24 -4.65 -3.74 -3.42
C LYS A 24 -5.27 -5.00 -2.83
N SER A 25 -5.01 -5.28 -1.55
CA SER A 25 -5.68 -6.36 -0.83
C SER A 25 -7.02 -5.88 -0.26
N ASP A 26 -8.00 -6.79 -0.21
CA ASP A 26 -9.29 -6.61 0.48
C ASP A 26 -9.45 -7.53 1.70
N GLY A 27 -8.34 -8.10 2.17
CA GLY A 27 -8.28 -8.92 3.37
C GLY A 27 -7.43 -10.17 3.17
N ILE A 28 -7.79 -11.21 3.91
CA ILE A 28 -7.22 -12.55 3.77
C ILE A 28 -8.34 -13.55 3.44
N PHE A 29 -8.00 -14.65 2.78
CA PHE A 29 -8.93 -15.75 2.62
C PHE A 29 -9.15 -16.46 3.95
N GLN A 30 -10.38 -16.49 4.46
CA GLN A 30 -10.68 -17.12 5.75
C GLN A 30 -10.83 -18.64 5.66
N ASN A 31 -11.24 -19.15 4.49
CA ASN A 31 -11.57 -20.56 4.30
C ASN A 31 -11.37 -21.01 2.84
N ALA A 32 -11.43 -22.33 2.60
CA ALA A 32 -11.20 -22.90 1.28
C ALA A 32 -12.29 -22.52 0.25
N ASN A 33 -13.51 -22.21 0.69
CA ASN A 33 -14.58 -21.77 -0.22
C ASN A 33 -14.30 -20.36 -0.76
N GLU A 34 -13.76 -19.47 0.07
CA GLU A 34 -13.34 -18.14 -0.39
C GLU A 34 -12.18 -18.21 -1.37
N VAL A 35 -11.24 -19.14 -1.17
CA VAL A 35 -10.17 -19.40 -2.13
C VAL A 35 -10.74 -19.91 -3.46
N ALA A 36 -11.70 -20.85 -3.41
CA ALA A 36 -12.28 -21.45 -4.60
C ALA A 36 -13.16 -20.47 -5.41
N ASN A 37 -13.87 -19.58 -4.73
CA ASN A 37 -14.74 -18.57 -5.35
C ASN A 37 -14.02 -17.24 -5.63
N GLY A 38 -12.83 -17.04 -5.09
CA GLY A 38 -12.05 -15.83 -5.22
C GLY A 38 -11.24 -15.75 -6.52
N PRO A 39 -10.69 -14.57 -6.85
CA PRO A 39 -9.88 -14.39 -8.05
C PRO A 39 -8.58 -15.19 -7.95
N LYS A 40 -8.16 -15.78 -9.07
CA LYS A 40 -6.97 -16.63 -9.13
C LYS A 40 -5.71 -15.78 -9.06
N GLN A 41 -4.89 -16.04 -8.04
CA GLN A 41 -3.62 -15.35 -7.84
C GLN A 41 -2.49 -16.14 -8.49
N ASN A 42 -2.20 -15.83 -9.76
CA ASN A 42 -1.23 -16.58 -10.56
C ASN A 42 0.24 -16.33 -10.16
N PHE A 43 0.51 -15.47 -9.18
CA PHE A 43 1.85 -15.22 -8.64
C PHE A 43 2.34 -16.35 -7.72
N ASN A 44 1.42 -17.16 -7.18
CA ASN A 44 1.76 -18.31 -6.36
C ASN A 44 1.53 -19.60 -7.16
N ALA A 45 2.62 -20.31 -7.51
CA ALA A 45 2.53 -21.58 -8.21
C ALA A 45 1.73 -22.66 -7.46
N ALA A 46 1.60 -22.53 -6.13
CA ALA A 46 0.80 -23.43 -5.29
C ALA A 46 -0.68 -23.01 -5.17
N GLY A 47 -1.08 -21.88 -5.79
CA GLY A 47 -2.38 -21.25 -5.61
C GLY A 47 -2.55 -20.60 -4.23
N ALA A 48 -3.56 -19.74 -4.10
CA ALA A 48 -3.92 -19.15 -2.81
C ALA A 48 -4.46 -20.22 -1.85
N LYS A 49 -4.20 -20.06 -0.56
CA LYS A 49 -4.69 -20.91 0.53
C LYS A 49 -5.40 -20.07 1.59
N PRO A 50 -6.23 -20.68 2.44
CA PRO A 50 -6.76 -19.98 3.61
C PRO A 50 -5.61 -19.41 4.46
N GLY A 51 -5.69 -18.12 4.78
CA GLY A 51 -4.64 -17.34 5.42
C GLY A 51 -3.85 -16.43 4.47
N ASP A 52 -3.86 -16.70 3.17
CA ASP A 52 -3.18 -15.83 2.19
C ASP A 52 -3.96 -14.54 1.96
N LEU A 53 -3.25 -13.48 1.54
CA LEU A 53 -3.84 -12.21 1.15
C LEU A 53 -4.82 -12.42 -0.01
N ARG A 54 -5.97 -11.75 0.06
CA ARG A 54 -6.93 -11.67 -1.05
C ARG A 54 -6.73 -10.32 -1.75
N TYR A 55 -6.47 -10.36 -3.05
CA TYR A 55 -6.33 -9.15 -3.88
C TYR A 55 -7.62 -8.85 -4.65
N ILE A 56 -7.86 -7.56 -4.86
CA ILE A 56 -8.99 -7.07 -5.64
C ILE A 56 -8.68 -7.25 -7.12
N ASP A 57 -9.53 -8.02 -7.80
CA ASP A 57 -9.61 -8.05 -9.25
C ASP A 57 -10.24 -6.73 -9.72
N ARG A 58 -9.44 -5.91 -10.42
CA ARG A 58 -9.82 -4.58 -10.86
C ARG A 58 -10.56 -4.63 -12.19
N ASN A 59 -10.21 -5.57 -13.06
CA ASN A 59 -10.74 -5.65 -14.43
C ASN A 59 -11.93 -6.62 -14.54
N GLY A 60 -12.14 -7.48 -13.53
CA GLY A 60 -13.25 -8.43 -13.43
C GLY A 60 -13.06 -9.71 -14.26
N ASP A 61 -11.84 -10.06 -14.65
CA ASP A 61 -11.54 -11.26 -15.46
C ASP A 61 -11.34 -12.55 -14.64
N GLY A 62 -11.37 -12.44 -13.31
CA GLY A 62 -11.21 -13.55 -12.37
C GLY A 62 -9.76 -13.97 -12.12
N VAL A 63 -8.78 -13.24 -12.65
CA VAL A 63 -7.34 -13.54 -12.55
C VAL A 63 -6.58 -12.29 -12.15
N ILE A 64 -5.92 -12.33 -10.99
CA ILE A 64 -5.08 -11.20 -10.58
C ILE A 64 -3.80 -11.19 -11.40
N LYS A 65 -3.57 -10.11 -12.13
CA LYS A 65 -2.34 -9.82 -12.88
C LYS A 65 -1.83 -8.44 -12.52
N GLU A 66 -0.53 -8.32 -12.26
CA GLU A 66 0.08 -7.02 -11.94
C GLU A 66 -0.08 -6.00 -13.08
N GLU A 67 -0.05 -6.44 -14.33
CA GLU A 67 -0.24 -5.56 -15.48
C GLU A 67 -1.59 -4.82 -15.49
N ASP A 68 -2.66 -5.49 -15.03
CA ASP A 68 -4.04 -4.98 -15.15
C ASP A 68 -4.64 -4.51 -13.82
N ASP A 69 -4.26 -5.14 -12.70
CA ASP A 69 -4.94 -4.99 -11.39
C ASP A 69 -4.24 -4.07 -10.40
N ARG A 70 -3.17 -3.37 -10.81
CA ARG A 70 -2.50 -2.41 -9.94
C ARG A 70 -3.34 -1.15 -9.73
N PHE A 71 -3.37 -0.68 -8.48
CA PHE A 71 -4.02 0.55 -8.02
C PHE A 71 -2.97 1.58 -7.61
N ILE A 72 -3.36 2.85 -7.64
CA ILE A 72 -2.57 3.92 -7.00
C ILE A 72 -2.88 3.86 -5.50
N LEU A 73 -1.96 3.32 -4.71
CA LEU A 73 -2.15 2.97 -3.30
C LEU A 73 -2.02 4.18 -2.38
N GLY A 74 -1.31 5.23 -2.79
CA GLY A 74 -1.26 6.46 -2.02
C GLY A 74 -0.05 7.33 -2.27
N ASN A 75 0.09 8.32 -1.39
CA ASN A 75 1.12 9.34 -1.42
C ASN A 75 2.30 8.92 -0.51
N PRO A 76 3.57 8.94 -0.98
CA PRO A 76 4.73 8.72 -0.13
C PRO A 76 5.00 9.84 0.87
N TYR A 77 4.42 11.04 0.68
CA TYR A 77 4.66 12.18 1.54
C TYR A 77 3.76 12.18 2.79
N PRO A 78 4.29 12.59 3.97
CA PRO A 78 3.49 12.68 5.18
C PRO A 78 2.34 13.67 5.01
N ARG A 79 1.17 13.34 5.54
CA ARG A 79 -0.02 14.23 5.48
C ARG A 79 0.17 15.48 6.33
N TYR A 80 0.80 15.33 7.50
CA TYR A 80 1.10 16.40 8.43
C TYR A 80 2.46 16.16 9.07
N THR A 81 3.24 17.22 9.24
CA THR A 81 4.49 17.23 9.98
C THR A 81 4.40 18.35 11.00
N TYR A 82 4.54 18.04 12.28
CA TYR A 82 4.48 19.01 13.37
C TYR A 82 5.66 18.79 14.32
N GLY A 83 6.09 19.86 14.97
CA GLY A 83 7.14 19.87 15.97
C GLY A 83 6.81 20.89 17.04
N LEU A 84 7.21 20.61 18.27
CA LEU A 84 6.78 21.35 19.44
C LEU A 84 7.99 21.50 20.36
N THR A 85 8.39 22.73 20.61
CA THR A 85 9.48 23.03 21.53
C THR A 85 8.93 23.79 22.71
N TYR A 86 9.15 23.25 23.91
CA TYR A 86 8.77 23.90 25.15
C TYR A 86 10.00 24.39 25.89
N THR A 87 9.96 25.65 26.30
CA THR A 87 11.00 26.27 27.11
C THR A 87 10.34 26.85 28.35
N ALA A 88 10.82 26.42 29.52
CA ALA A 88 10.38 26.94 30.81
C ALA A 88 11.61 27.37 31.62
N ASN A 89 11.53 28.55 32.21
CA ASN A 89 12.52 29.05 33.17
C ASN A 89 11.80 29.36 34.48
N TRP A 90 12.33 28.83 35.59
CA TRP A 90 11.81 29.15 36.91
C TRP A 90 12.93 29.14 37.96
N ASN A 91 13.11 30.26 38.68
CA ASN A 91 14.08 30.43 39.76
C ASN A 91 15.51 29.91 39.46
N GLY A 92 16.01 30.15 38.24
CA GLY A 92 17.35 29.74 37.82
C GLY A 92 17.46 28.29 37.33
N ILE A 93 16.34 27.58 37.20
CA ILE A 93 16.26 26.29 36.52
C ILE A 93 15.71 26.51 35.11
N ASP A 94 16.45 26.01 34.12
CA ASP A 94 16.08 25.99 32.71
C ASP A 94 15.68 24.58 32.28
N LEU A 95 14.50 24.45 31.68
CA LEU A 95 14.00 23.22 31.08
C LEU A 95 13.68 23.46 29.60
N SER A 96 14.25 22.62 28.74
CA SER A 96 13.99 22.60 27.30
C SER A 96 13.60 21.20 26.88
N ILE A 97 12.48 21.07 26.17
CA ILE A 97 11.93 19.81 25.65
C ILE A 97 11.59 20.00 24.17
N PHE A 98 11.99 19.03 23.34
CA PHE A 98 11.78 19.00 21.89
C PHE A 98 11.31 17.61 21.43
#